data_AF-A0AA49JEQ7-F1
#
_entry.id   AF-A0AA49JEQ7-F1
#
_cell.length_a   1.000
_cell.length_b   1.000
_cell.length_c   1.000
_cell.angle_alpha   90.00
_cell.angle_beta   90.00
_cell.angle_gamma   90.00
#
_symmetry.space_group_name_H-M   'P 1'
#
loop_
_entity.id
_entity.type
_entity.pdbx_description
1 polymer ?
#
loop_
_entity_poly.entity_id
_entity_poly.type
_entity_poly.pdbx_seq_one_letter_code
_entity_poly.pdbx_strand_id
1 'polypeptide(L)'
;MTDPVLQMYLLAFMLVALWLIVFWKLFRKVIPIKSPPDPEKIIDYNRVQRVSSIFWVIFSLFGMMIIVYAILPNLYFLFLPLDTFHHPLINSIGLLILKVAIVWIVVAQLTIDKEVYKYSRDIESLSAMELLRYSEKMLLSGMLVLFIGVFVTITNIVGIILGLVAFIFFVKTFHQHPHRSI
;
A
#
# COMPACT_ATOMS: atom_id res chain seq x y z
N MET A 1 -25.47 -0.70 11.98
CA MET A 1 -26.13 -0.15 10.77
C MET A 1 -25.12 0.65 9.99
N THR A 2 -25.00 0.43 8.67
CA THR A 2 -24.03 1.14 7.82
C THR A 2 -24.47 2.58 7.58
N ASP A 3 -23.54 3.53 7.68
CA ASP A 3 -23.81 4.94 7.45
C ASP A 3 -23.73 5.25 5.93
N PRO A 4 -24.82 5.72 5.30
CA PRO A 4 -24.85 5.98 3.85
C PRO A 4 -23.83 7.03 3.41
N VAL A 5 -23.53 8.01 4.27
CA VAL A 5 -22.53 9.05 3.99
C VAL A 5 -21.14 8.42 3.94
N LEU A 6 -20.85 7.54 4.91
CA LEU A 6 -19.58 6.83 4.98
C LEU A 6 -19.38 5.87 3.80
N GLN A 7 -20.43 5.15 3.40
CA GLN A 7 -20.41 4.27 2.22
C GLN A 7 -20.02 5.02 0.96
N MET A 8 -20.64 6.19 0.72
CA MET A 8 -20.33 7.02 -0.45
C MET A 8 -18.87 7.52 -0.42
N TYR A 9 -18.38 7.99 0.73
CA TYR A 9 -17.00 8.46 0.85
C TYR A 9 -15.98 7.35 0.63
N LEU A 10 -16.20 6.18 1.22
CA LEU A 10 -15.31 5.02 1.08
C LEU A 10 -15.27 4.50 -0.36
N LEU A 11 -16.42 4.44 -1.03
CA LEU A 11 -16.51 4.03 -2.42
C LEU A 11 -15.80 5.03 -3.34
N ALA A 12 -16.06 6.32 -3.16
CA ALA A 12 -15.38 7.37 -3.90
C ALA A 12 -13.86 7.33 -3.67
N PHE A 13 -13.44 7.15 -2.42
CA PHE A 13 -12.04 7.00 -2.07
C PHE A 13 -11.40 5.79 -2.76
N MET A 14 -12.08 4.63 -2.76
CA MET A 14 -11.59 3.42 -3.40
C MET A 14 -11.47 3.59 -4.92
N LEU A 15 -12.43 4.27 -5.55
CA LEU A 15 -12.37 4.61 -6.98
C LEU A 15 -11.18 5.53 -7.29
N VAL A 16 -10.95 6.57 -6.49
CA VAL A 16 -9.79 7.46 -6.66
C VAL A 16 -8.49 6.70 -6.46
N ALA A 17 -8.39 5.86 -5.43
CA ALA A 17 -7.20 5.05 -5.17
C ALA A 17 -6.93 4.06 -6.32
N LEU A 18 -7.94 3.32 -6.77
CA LEU A 18 -7.85 2.41 -7.93
C LEU A 18 -7.46 3.16 -9.19
N TRP A 19 -8.10 4.30 -9.47
CA TRP A 19 -7.81 5.11 -10.64
C TRP A 19 -6.34 5.57 -10.63
N LEU A 20 -5.87 6.15 -9.51
CA LEU A 20 -4.46 6.54 -9.36
C LEU A 20 -3.52 5.37 -9.61
N ILE A 21 -3.82 4.19 -9.06
CA ILE A 21 -3.00 2.99 -9.18
C ILE A 21 -2.96 2.45 -10.62
N VAL A 22 -4.13 2.28 -11.25
CA VAL A 22 -4.24 1.73 -12.61
C VAL A 22 -3.65 2.72 -13.61
N PHE A 23 -3.96 4.01 -13.45
CA PHE A 23 -3.37 5.07 -14.24
C PHE A 23 -1.85 5.06 -14.13
N TRP A 24 -1.30 4.94 -12.92
CA TRP A 24 0.15 4.85 -12.73
C TRP A 24 0.76 3.65 -13.44
N LYS A 25 0.13 2.47 -13.35
CA LYS A 25 0.61 1.26 -14.02
C LYS A 25 0.61 1.39 -15.55
N LEU A 26 -0.35 2.13 -16.12
CA LEU A 26 -0.42 2.41 -17.55
C LEU A 26 0.65 3.41 -18.01
N PHE A 27 0.94 4.44 -17.20
CA PHE A 27 1.96 5.44 -17.52
C PHE A 27 3.39 4.94 -17.35
N ARG A 28 3.61 4.01 -16.41
CA ARG A 28 4.91 3.39 -16.20
C ARG A 28 5.20 2.39 -17.32
N LYS A 29 5.61 2.87 -18.50
CA LYS A 29 6.28 2.03 -19.51
C LYS A 29 7.50 1.40 -18.82
N VAL A 30 7.43 0.10 -18.57
CA VAL A 30 8.46 -0.68 -17.89
C VAL A 30 9.76 -0.52 -18.68
N ILE A 31 10.67 0.32 -18.19
CA ILE A 31 12.04 0.36 -18.69
C ILE A 31 12.69 -0.91 -18.12
N PRO A 32 13.03 -1.90 -18.95
CA PRO A 32 13.68 -3.10 -18.46
C PRO A 32 15.04 -2.69 -17.90
N ILE A 33 15.22 -2.89 -16.59
CA ILE A 33 16.53 -2.75 -15.95
C ILE A 33 17.40 -3.85 -16.56
N LYS A 34 18.37 -3.49 -17.40
CA LYS A 34 19.41 -4.42 -17.85
C LYS A 34 20.17 -4.84 -16.60
N SER A 35 20.20 -6.15 -16.38
CA SER A 35 20.46 -6.82 -15.10
C SER A 35 21.63 -6.25 -14.28
N PRO A 36 21.50 -6.19 -12.93
CA PRO A 36 22.66 -6.00 -12.08
C PRO A 36 23.57 -7.25 -12.17
N PRO A 37 24.90 -7.09 -12.27
CA PRO A 37 25.84 -8.21 -12.42
C PRO A 37 26.05 -9.04 -11.14
N ASP A 38 25.42 -8.67 -10.02
CA ASP A 38 25.71 -9.22 -8.68
C ASP A 38 24.55 -10.10 -8.15
N PRO A 39 24.77 -11.40 -7.87
CA PRO A 39 23.73 -12.33 -7.41
C PRO A 39 23.12 -11.95 -6.06
N GLU A 40 23.85 -11.32 -5.13
CA GLU A 40 23.28 -10.90 -3.83
C GLU A 40 22.19 -9.84 -4.03
N LYS A 41 22.41 -8.88 -4.93
CA LYS A 41 21.45 -7.81 -5.23
C LYS A 41 20.20 -8.30 -5.94
N ILE A 42 20.32 -9.37 -6.74
CA ILE A 42 19.18 -10.02 -7.38
C ILE A 42 18.27 -10.66 -6.33
N ILE A 43 18.87 -11.29 -5.30
CA ILE A 43 18.11 -11.90 -4.20
C ILE A 43 17.35 -10.83 -3.41
N ASP A 44 17.99 -9.72 -3.10
CA ASP A 44 17.35 -8.60 -2.38
C ASP A 44 16.22 -7.96 -3.20
N TYR A 45 16.44 -7.71 -4.48
CA TYR A 45 15.40 -7.20 -5.38
C TYR A 45 14.18 -8.14 -5.42
N ASN A 46 14.41 -9.44 -5.61
CA ASN A 46 13.34 -10.44 -5.63
C ASN A 46 12.58 -10.50 -4.30
N ARG A 47 13.27 -10.28 -3.17
CA ARG A 47 12.63 -10.23 -1.84
C ARG A 47 11.69 -9.03 -1.72
N VAL A 48 12.14 -7.84 -2.11
CA VAL A 48 11.28 -6.64 -2.04
C VAL A 48 10.10 -6.74 -3.02
N GLN A 49 10.34 -7.26 -4.23
CA GLN A 49 9.28 -7.50 -5.21
C GLN A 49 8.21 -8.48 -4.68
N ARG A 50 8.62 -9.56 -3.99
CA ARG A 50 7.69 -10.50 -3.35
C ARG A 50 6.84 -9.83 -2.27
N VAL A 51 7.46 -8.99 -1.44
CA VAL A 51 6.75 -8.26 -0.37
C VAL A 51 5.78 -7.25 -0.97
N SER A 52 6.19 -6.53 -2.00
CA SER A 52 5.32 -5.64 -2.78
C SER A 52 4.10 -6.40 -3.31
N SER A 53 4.31 -7.58 -3.90
CA SER A 53 3.20 -8.43 -4.37
C SER A 53 2.23 -8.84 -3.25
N ILE A 54 2.73 -9.20 -2.06
CA ILE A 54 1.88 -9.50 -0.89
C ILE A 54 1.05 -8.28 -0.50
N PHE A 55 1.67 -7.09 -0.47
CA PHE A 55 0.98 -5.84 -0.17
C PHE A 55 -0.13 -5.52 -1.18
N TRP A 56 0.08 -5.82 -2.46
CA TRP A 56 -0.94 -5.69 -3.49
C TRP A 56 -2.12 -6.64 -3.28
N VAL A 57 -1.86 -7.88 -2.86
CA VAL A 57 -2.92 -8.84 -2.51
C VAL A 57 -3.73 -8.32 -1.33
N ILE A 58 -3.07 -7.86 -0.27
CA ILE A 58 -3.73 -7.28 0.91
C ILE A 58 -4.56 -6.05 0.53
N PHE A 59 -4.01 -5.17 -0.30
CA PHE A 59 -4.74 -4.01 -0.82
C PHE A 59 -6.00 -4.41 -1.58
N SER A 60 -5.92 -5.44 -2.43
CA SER A 60 -7.08 -5.97 -3.14
C SER A 60 -8.14 -6.53 -2.19
N LEU A 61 -7.74 -7.18 -1.10
CA LEU A 61 -8.67 -7.69 -0.08
C LEU A 61 -9.37 -6.53 0.65
N PHE A 62 -8.65 -5.49 1.04
CA PHE A 62 -9.27 -4.28 1.60
C PHE A 62 -10.22 -3.59 0.61
N GLY A 63 -9.85 -3.53 -0.67
CA GLY A 63 -10.75 -3.02 -1.72
C GLY A 63 -12.04 -3.83 -1.82
N MET A 64 -11.94 -5.16 -1.79
CA MET A 64 -13.10 -6.05 -1.75
C MET A 64 -13.97 -5.79 -0.51
N MET A 65 -13.36 -5.61 0.66
CA MET A 65 -14.08 -5.29 1.90
C MET A 65 -14.86 -3.98 1.79
N ILE A 66 -14.25 -2.93 1.23
CA ILE A 66 -14.91 -1.64 0.98
C ILE A 66 -16.10 -1.81 0.03
N ILE A 67 -15.93 -2.58 -1.06
CA ILE A 67 -16.99 -2.86 -2.02
C ILE A 67 -18.16 -3.60 -1.35
N VAL A 68 -17.88 -4.64 -0.54
CA VAL A 68 -18.92 -5.36 0.19
C VAL A 68 -19.62 -4.44 1.19
N TYR A 69 -18.88 -3.63 1.93
CA TYR A 69 -19.45 -2.65 2.87
C TYR A 69 -20.38 -1.63 2.17
N ALA A 70 -20.01 -1.17 0.98
CA ALA A 70 -20.74 -0.13 0.26
C ALA A 70 -21.93 -0.67 -0.55
N ILE A 71 -21.77 -1.79 -1.25
CA ILE A 71 -22.75 -2.31 -2.23
C ILE A 71 -23.61 -3.43 -1.65
N LEU A 72 -23.02 -4.30 -0.82
CA LEU A 72 -23.65 -5.51 -0.30
C LEU A 72 -23.54 -5.56 1.24
N PRO A 73 -24.11 -4.58 1.97
CA PRO A 73 -23.97 -4.49 3.43
C PRO A 73 -24.50 -5.74 4.14
N ASN A 74 -25.44 -6.47 3.53
CA ASN A 74 -25.95 -7.75 4.02
C ASN A 74 -24.89 -8.84 4.11
N LEU A 75 -23.77 -8.73 3.38
CA LEU A 75 -22.65 -9.66 3.42
C LEU A 75 -21.50 -9.17 4.31
N TYR A 76 -21.59 -7.96 4.84
CA TYR A 76 -20.51 -7.36 5.63
C TYR A 76 -20.26 -8.09 6.95
N PHE A 77 -21.24 -8.86 7.47
CA PHE A 77 -21.05 -9.73 8.64
C PHE A 77 -19.92 -10.75 8.46
N LEU A 78 -19.60 -11.15 7.22
CA LEU A 78 -18.50 -12.08 6.91
C LEU A 78 -17.13 -11.55 7.38
N PHE A 79 -16.97 -10.24 7.49
CA PHE A 79 -15.74 -9.62 7.96
C PHE A 79 -15.70 -9.43 9.48
N LEU A 80 -16.74 -9.88 10.21
CA LEU A 80 -16.88 -9.75 11.66
C LEU A 80 -16.73 -8.28 12.10
N PRO A 81 -17.71 -7.42 11.76
CA PRO A 81 -17.69 -6.03 12.16
C PRO A 81 -17.73 -5.88 13.68
N LEU A 82 -16.96 -4.90 14.18
CA LEU A 82 -16.99 -4.54 15.59
C LEU A 82 -17.90 -3.31 15.76
N ASP A 83 -19.20 -3.57 15.92
CA ASP A 83 -20.22 -2.52 16.03
C ASP A 83 -19.97 -1.56 17.20
N THR A 84 -19.33 -2.02 18.27
CA THR A 84 -18.98 -1.20 19.44
C THR A 84 -18.04 -0.03 19.11
N PHE A 85 -17.30 -0.10 18.00
CA PHE A 85 -16.37 0.94 17.56
C PHE A 85 -16.93 1.84 16.45
N HIS A 86 -18.20 1.69 16.08
CA HIS A 86 -18.86 2.59 15.13
C HIS A 86 -19.21 3.92 15.80
N HIS A 87 -18.19 4.76 15.99
CA HIS A 87 -18.34 6.11 16.51
C HIS A 87 -18.00 7.13 15.40
N PRO A 88 -18.83 8.19 15.18
CA PRO A 88 -18.60 9.17 14.12
C PRO A 88 -17.20 9.82 14.14
N LEU A 89 -16.67 10.07 15.35
CA LEU A 89 -15.30 10.59 15.51
C LEU A 89 -14.23 9.61 15.04
N ILE A 90 -14.36 8.31 15.37
CA ILE A 90 -13.40 7.28 14.95
C ILE A 90 -13.42 7.14 13.43
N ASN A 91 -14.61 7.11 12.84
CA ASN A 91 -14.77 7.04 11.38
C ASN A 91 -14.13 8.24 10.69
N SER A 92 -14.33 9.45 11.24
CA SER A 92 -13.75 10.70 10.73
C SER A 92 -12.22 10.70 10.81
N ILE A 93 -11.66 10.19 11.91
CA ILE A 93 -10.21 10.02 12.08
C ILE A 93 -9.68 9.03 11.04
N GLY A 94 -10.34 7.89 10.85
CA GLY A 94 -9.96 6.90 9.83
C GLY A 94 -9.97 7.50 8.42
N LEU A 95 -11.00 8.27 8.07
CA LEU A 95 -11.08 8.97 6.78
C LEU A 95 -9.95 10.00 6.61
N LEU A 96 -9.56 10.69 7.67
CA LEU A 96 -8.42 11.62 7.63
C LEU A 96 -7.11 10.87 7.39
N ILE A 97 -6.90 9.75 8.10
CA ILE A 97 -5.74 8.86 7.90
C ILE A 97 -5.70 8.37 6.45
N LEU A 98 -6.84 7.95 5.89
CA LEU A 98 -6.96 7.52 4.50
C LEU A 98 -6.53 8.61 3.50
N LYS A 99 -6.97 9.86 3.71
CA LYS A 99 -6.58 11.01 2.87
C LYS A 99 -5.07 11.23 2.92
N VAL A 100 -4.48 11.23 4.13
CA VAL A 100 -3.03 11.36 4.32
C VAL A 100 -2.29 10.21 3.63
N ALA A 101 -2.80 8.99 3.72
CA ALA A 101 -2.19 7.82 3.10
C ALA A 101 -2.16 7.90 1.57
N ILE A 102 -3.24 8.39 0.92
CA ILE A 102 -3.22 8.62 -0.54
C ILE A 102 -2.13 9.61 -0.92
N VAL A 103 -2.08 10.76 -0.24
CA VAL A 103 -1.05 11.78 -0.53
C VAL A 103 0.34 11.17 -0.40
N TRP A 104 0.57 10.38 0.66
CA TRP A 104 1.82 9.67 0.86
C TRP A 104 2.14 8.71 -0.30
N ILE A 105 1.19 7.88 -0.70
CA ILE A 105 1.36 6.92 -1.81
C ILE A 105 1.69 7.66 -3.12
N VAL A 106 0.99 8.77 -3.41
CA VAL A 106 1.24 9.58 -4.61
C VAL A 106 2.65 10.19 -4.59
N VAL A 107 3.09 10.73 -3.44
CA VAL A 107 4.46 11.27 -3.29
C VAL A 107 5.51 10.15 -3.46
N ALA A 108 5.25 8.97 -2.89
CA ALA A 108 6.13 7.82 -3.05
C ALA A 108 6.22 7.38 -4.52
N GLN A 109 5.09 7.31 -5.22
CA GLN A 109 5.02 6.98 -6.64
C GLN A 109 5.78 8.00 -7.51
N LEU A 110 5.59 9.30 -7.29
CA LEU A 110 6.33 10.37 -7.98
C LEU A 110 7.83 10.28 -7.74
N THR A 111 8.24 9.92 -6.52
CA THR A 111 9.65 9.72 -6.18
C THR A 111 10.24 8.52 -6.93
N ILE A 112 9.54 7.38 -6.96
CA ILE A 112 9.95 6.19 -7.74
C ILE A 112 10.18 6.57 -9.20
N ASP A 113 9.24 7.27 -9.81
CA ASP A 113 9.31 7.59 -11.23
C ASP A 113 10.46 8.56 -11.56
N LYS A 114 10.71 9.56 -10.70
CA LYS A 114 11.88 10.45 -10.83
C LYS A 114 13.20 9.69 -10.75
N GLU A 115 13.33 8.79 -9.78
CA GLU A 115 14.55 7.99 -9.61
C GLU A 115 14.75 7.03 -10.79
N VAL A 116 13.71 6.31 -11.21
CA VAL A 116 13.78 5.40 -12.37
C VAL A 116 14.17 6.15 -13.65
N TYR A 117 13.62 7.35 -13.87
CA TYR A 117 13.97 8.17 -15.03
C TYR A 117 15.44 8.62 -15.01
N LYS A 118 15.95 9.04 -13.84
CA LYS A 118 17.35 9.45 -13.66
C LYS A 118 18.32 8.30 -13.97
N TYR A 119 18.03 7.10 -13.47
CA TYR A 119 18.89 5.92 -13.65
C TYR A 119 18.76 5.22 -15.00
N SER A 120 17.70 5.50 -15.76
CA SER A 120 17.61 5.05 -17.15
C SER A 120 18.72 5.64 -18.06
N ARG A 121 19.40 6.70 -17.60
CA ARG A 121 20.48 7.40 -18.32
C ARG A 121 21.90 7.09 -17.81
N ASP A 122 22.09 6.69 -16.56
CA ASP A 122 23.40 6.37 -15.97
C ASP A 122 23.39 4.98 -15.31
N ILE A 123 23.94 3.99 -16.01
CA ILE A 123 23.93 2.56 -15.63
C ILE A 123 25.22 2.22 -14.88
N GLU A 124 25.35 2.59 -13.60
CA GLU A 124 26.34 1.99 -12.68
C GLU A 124 25.73 1.62 -11.32
N SER A 125 24.86 0.60 -11.38
CA SER A 125 24.76 -0.64 -10.58
C SER A 125 24.77 -0.72 -9.03
N LEU A 126 24.82 0.38 -8.26
CA LEU A 126 24.68 0.29 -6.79
C LEU A 126 23.70 1.31 -6.19
N SER A 127 23.87 2.60 -6.55
CA SER A 127 22.99 3.68 -6.08
C SER A 127 21.53 3.50 -6.54
N ALA A 128 21.32 3.01 -7.76
CA ALA A 128 19.99 2.79 -8.32
C ALA A 128 19.15 1.78 -7.53
N MET A 129 19.77 0.71 -7.02
CA MET A 129 19.07 -0.35 -6.28
C MET A 129 18.73 0.10 -4.87
N GLU A 130 19.62 0.83 -4.20
CA GLU A 130 19.37 1.38 -2.87
C GLU A 130 18.26 2.43 -2.89
N LEU A 131 18.25 3.28 -3.93
CA LEU A 131 17.19 4.26 -4.15
C LEU A 131 15.86 3.59 -4.47
N LEU A 132 15.85 2.57 -5.34
CA LEU A 132 14.64 1.77 -5.59
C LEU A 132 14.10 1.18 -4.28
N ARG A 133 14.97 0.57 -3.45
CA ARG A 133 14.58 0.00 -2.15
C ARG A 133 14.01 1.04 -1.20
N TYR A 134 14.61 2.24 -1.16
CA TYR A 134 14.11 3.36 -0.35
C TYR A 134 12.73 3.82 -0.82
N SER A 135 12.56 4.02 -2.13
CA SER A 135 11.30 4.47 -2.71
C SER A 135 10.20 3.40 -2.57
N GLU A 136 10.52 2.12 -2.71
CA GLU A 136 9.60 1.00 -2.44
C GLU A 136 9.22 0.93 -0.96
N LYS A 137 10.17 1.12 -0.04
CA LYS A 137 9.88 1.22 1.40
C LYS A 137 8.88 2.35 1.68
N MET A 138 9.06 3.51 1.05
CA MET A 138 8.17 4.66 1.19
C MET A 138 6.75 4.37 0.65
N LEU A 139 6.65 3.64 -0.46
CA LEU A 139 5.36 3.20 -1.00
C LEU A 139 4.66 2.23 -0.06
N LEU A 140 5.37 1.19 0.40
CA LEU A 140 4.82 0.16 1.28
C LEU A 140 4.44 0.74 2.65
N SER A 141 5.18 1.73 3.17
CA SER A 141 4.77 2.44 4.37
C SER A 141 3.48 3.24 4.15
N GLY A 142 3.32 3.90 2.99
CA GLY A 142 2.06 4.57 2.63
C GLY A 142 0.89 3.59 2.58
N MET A 143 1.10 2.39 2.03
CA MET A 143 0.09 1.32 2.02
C MET A 143 -0.26 0.82 3.44
N LEU A 144 0.71 0.71 4.35
CA LEU A 144 0.42 0.40 5.76
C LEU A 144 -0.48 1.44 6.41
N VAL A 145 -0.17 2.73 6.22
CA VAL A 145 -1.01 3.83 6.73
C VAL A 145 -2.41 3.78 6.12
N LEU A 146 -2.51 3.41 4.84
CA LEU A 146 -3.81 3.19 4.19
C LEU A 146 -4.59 2.05 4.85
N PHE A 147 -3.96 0.90 5.10
CA PHE A 147 -4.62 -0.22 5.78
C PHE A 147 -5.09 0.17 7.19
N ILE A 148 -4.29 0.98 7.89
CA ILE A 148 -4.68 1.55 9.18
C ILE A 148 -5.92 2.41 9.05
N GLY A 149 -5.94 3.32 8.08
CA GLY A 149 -7.12 4.13 7.80
C GLY A 149 -8.36 3.29 7.50
N VAL A 150 -8.25 2.24 6.68
CA VAL A 150 -9.40 1.40 6.32
C VAL A 150 -9.96 0.67 7.54
N PHE A 151 -9.12 0.01 8.36
CA PHE A 151 -9.64 -0.70 9.52
C PHE A 151 -10.14 0.24 10.61
N VAL A 152 -9.60 1.46 10.74
CA VAL A 152 -10.14 2.47 11.69
C VAL A 152 -11.50 2.98 11.21
N THR A 153 -11.69 3.14 9.89
CA THR A 153 -12.98 3.60 9.35
C THR A 153 -14.05 2.51 9.33
N ILE A 154 -13.67 1.28 9.01
CA ILE A 154 -14.56 0.13 8.87
C ILE A 154 -14.06 -0.92 9.87
N THR A 155 -14.30 -0.69 11.16
CA THR A 155 -13.73 -1.54 12.22
C THR A 155 -14.24 -2.97 12.14
N ASN A 156 -13.35 -3.88 11.78
CA ASN A 156 -13.65 -5.31 11.65
C ASN A 156 -12.41 -6.17 11.92
N ILE A 157 -12.65 -7.39 12.40
CA ILE A 157 -11.58 -8.28 12.86
C ILE A 157 -10.65 -8.70 11.71
N VAL A 158 -11.22 -8.99 10.53
CA VAL A 158 -10.45 -9.43 9.36
C VAL A 158 -9.45 -8.34 8.92
N GLY A 159 -9.88 -7.08 8.90
CA GLY A 159 -9.04 -5.93 8.56
C GLY A 159 -7.88 -5.74 9.54
N ILE A 160 -8.13 -5.95 10.84
CA ILE A 160 -7.06 -5.91 11.86
C ILE A 160 -6.04 -7.03 11.60
N ILE A 161 -6.49 -8.25 11.33
CA ILE A 161 -5.60 -9.39 11.03
C ILE A 161 -4.77 -9.09 9.78
N LEU A 162 -5.38 -8.61 8.69
CA LEU A 162 -4.68 -8.24 7.46
C LEU A 162 -3.64 -7.12 7.70
N GLY A 163 -4.00 -6.11 8.50
CA GLY A 163 -3.09 -5.04 8.89
C GLY A 163 -1.89 -5.55 9.69
N LEU A 164 -2.11 -6.45 10.65
CA LEU A 164 -1.03 -7.09 11.42
C LEU A 164 -0.12 -7.93 10.53
N VAL A 165 -0.68 -8.71 9.61
CA VAL A 165 0.09 -9.48 8.63
C VAL A 165 0.96 -8.54 7.78
N ALA A 166 0.38 -7.47 7.23
CA ALA A 166 1.12 -6.47 6.46
C ALA A 166 2.27 -5.84 7.27
N PHE A 167 2.01 -5.49 8.53
CA PHE A 167 3.00 -4.93 9.43
C PHE A 167 4.16 -5.89 9.71
N ILE A 168 3.88 -7.17 10.00
CA ILE A 168 4.91 -8.19 10.21
C ILE A 168 5.79 -8.34 8.97
N PHE A 169 5.20 -8.42 7.77
CA PHE A 169 5.95 -8.51 6.52
C PHE A 169 6.81 -7.26 6.27
N PHE A 170 6.30 -6.07 6.58
CA PHE A 170 7.05 -4.83 6.46
C PHE A 170 8.27 -4.81 7.37
N VAL A 171 8.09 -5.08 8.66
CA VAL A 171 9.18 -5.10 9.64
C VAL A 171 10.21 -6.17 9.29
N LYS A 172 9.77 -7.39 8.95
CA LYS A 172 10.68 -8.48 8.56
C LYS A 172 11.52 -8.14 7.32
N THR A 173 11.01 -7.31 6.43
CA THR A 173 11.69 -6.94 5.19
C THR A 173 12.67 -5.80 5.39
N PHE A 174 12.29 -4.76 6.14
CA PHE A 174 13.07 -3.52 6.25
C PHE A 174 13.83 -3.34 7.56
N HIS A 175 13.55 -4.15 8.59
CA HIS A 175 14.23 -4.06 9.90
C HIS A 175 15.39 -5.07 10.04
N GLN A 176 15.36 -6.18 9.30
CA GLN A 176 16.42 -7.20 9.38
C GLN A 176 17.72 -6.82 8.68
N HIS A 177 17.74 -5.74 7.89
CA HIS A 177 18.92 -5.29 7.15
C HIS A 177 19.13 -3.78 7.30
N PRO A 178 19.49 -3.29 8.50
CA PRO A 178 20.01 -1.94 8.64
C PRO A 178 21.34 -1.90 7.90
N HIS A 179 21.50 -0.95 6.98
CA HIS A 179 22.74 -0.57 6.30
C HIS A 179 23.98 -1.40 6.67
N ARG A 180 24.34 -2.39 5.85
CA ARG A 180 25.77 -2.65 5.63
C ARG A 180 26.26 -1.55 4.70
N SER A 181 26.42 -0.35 5.25
CA SER A 181 27.26 0.68 4.66
C SER A 181 28.68 0.12 4.66
N ILE A 182 29.15 -0.27 3.48
CA ILE A 182 30.58 -0.34 3.18
C ILE A 182 30.92 0.97 2.49
#